data_AF-A0A843CJI2-F1
#
_entry.id   AF-A0A843CJI2-F1
#
_cell.length_a   1.000
_cell.length_b   1.000
_cell.length_c   1.000
_cell.angle_alpha   90.00
_cell.angle_beta   90.00
_cell.angle_gamma   90.00
#
_symmetry.space_group_name_H-M   'P 1'
#
loop_
_entity.id
_entity.type
_entity.pdbx_description
1 polymer ?
#
loop_
_entity_poly.entity_id
_entity_poly.type
_entity_poly.pdbx_seq_one_letter_code
_entity_poly.pdbx_strand_id
1 'polypeptide(L)'
;STKRLQQIDFRIPEIKNEIETIDLSRIEIESNILHSKESIDETNIKKNKINDDLEILDSERNKILTEQSVAASKKSEIDNKIKLLSDQLNETKLKLSKVENEKEESQIKIKSNSDKLSDLEQAIMTFSTLKLRLESMINNHNASISELKSRISKLNSKKSKTLNDLEELDLILEKSSKAAAQYDTKIKTVKGIMHEDYTVAKLKEDSDKLGIEGLVYEMISWDKQYERSVLAVSSDWIKAIVVPDFATLLGIAEVARSKNLPKMQFQNSN
;
A
#
# COMPACT_ATOMS: atom_id res chain seq x y z
N SER A 1 99.72 52.04 -145.34
CA SER A 1 99.70 52.67 -144.00
C SER A 1 98.38 53.33 -143.61
N THR A 2 97.51 53.71 -144.56
CA THR A 2 96.32 54.57 -144.31
C THR A 2 95.07 53.86 -143.75
N LYS A 3 94.80 52.59 -144.08
CA LYS A 3 93.62 51.85 -143.57
C LYS A 3 93.67 51.51 -142.07
N ARG A 4 94.86 51.29 -141.50
CA ARG A 4 95.05 51.02 -140.06
C ARG A 4 94.85 52.26 -139.20
N LEU A 5 95.30 53.43 -139.69
CA LEU A 5 95.09 54.72 -139.02
C LEU A 5 93.60 55.07 -138.94
N GLN A 6 92.83 54.92 -140.03
CA GLN A 6 91.39 55.15 -140.01
C GLN A 6 90.60 54.21 -139.09
N GLN A 7 91.04 52.95 -138.96
CA GLN A 7 90.45 52.00 -138.01
C GLN A 7 90.75 52.37 -136.55
N ILE A 8 91.94 52.90 -136.29
CA ILE A 8 92.33 53.40 -134.97
C ILE A 8 91.56 54.68 -134.64
N ASP A 9 91.40 55.59 -135.61
CA ASP A 9 90.65 56.85 -135.45
C ASP A 9 89.15 56.64 -135.17
N PHE A 10 88.57 55.52 -135.64
CA PHE A 10 87.18 55.16 -135.33
C PHE A 10 87.05 54.39 -134.01
N ARG A 11 88.00 53.50 -133.70
CA ARG A 11 87.96 52.69 -132.47
C ARG A 11 88.30 53.46 -131.20
N ILE A 12 89.18 54.46 -131.26
CA ILE A 12 89.51 55.27 -130.09
C ILE A 12 88.25 55.96 -129.50
N PRO A 13 87.41 56.66 -130.29
CA PRO A 13 86.18 57.25 -129.77
C PRO A 13 85.12 56.24 -129.37
N GLU A 14 84.99 55.09 -130.04
CA GLU A 14 84.09 54.00 -129.60
C GLU A 14 84.50 53.45 -128.22
N ILE A 15 85.77 53.11 -128.03
CA ILE A 15 86.29 52.63 -126.75
C ILE A 15 86.15 53.71 -125.66
N LYS A 16 86.31 54.99 -126.01
CA LYS A 16 86.10 56.10 -125.07
C LYS A 16 84.64 56.19 -124.62
N ASN A 17 83.70 56.03 -125.54
CA ASN A 17 82.27 56.03 -125.24
C ASN A 17 81.87 54.79 -124.42
N GLU A 18 82.42 53.61 -124.74
CA GLU A 18 82.23 52.39 -123.95
C GLU A 18 82.78 52.57 -122.52
N ILE A 19 83.98 53.13 -122.35
CA ILE A 19 84.55 53.45 -121.03
C ILE A 19 83.65 54.41 -120.26
N GLU A 20 83.11 55.44 -120.92
CA GLU A 20 82.20 56.42 -120.30
C GLU A 20 80.87 55.79 -119.88
N THR A 21 80.29 54.91 -120.70
CA THR A 21 79.09 54.14 -120.32
C THR A 21 79.36 53.15 -119.17
N ILE A 22 80.53 52.51 -119.17
CA ILE A 22 80.94 51.61 -118.08
C ILE A 22 81.13 52.41 -116.79
N ASP A 23 81.73 53.60 -116.84
CA ASP A 23 81.96 54.42 -115.65
C ASP A 23 80.64 54.98 -115.09
N LEU A 24 79.69 55.38 -115.95
CA LEU A 24 78.33 55.73 -115.53
C LEU A 24 77.61 54.56 -114.84
N SER A 25 77.68 53.36 -115.44
CA SER A 25 77.09 52.15 -114.85
C SER A 25 77.77 51.77 -113.52
N ARG A 26 79.08 52.00 -113.40
CA ARG A 26 79.84 51.78 -112.16
C ARG A 26 79.38 52.74 -111.06
N ILE A 27 79.19 54.02 -111.38
CA ILE A 27 78.69 55.03 -110.42
C ILE A 27 77.28 54.67 -109.94
N GLU A 28 76.40 54.21 -110.85
CA GLU A 28 75.05 53.76 -110.50
C GLU A 28 75.08 52.52 -109.58
N ILE A 29 75.93 51.54 -109.91
CA ILE A 29 76.14 50.35 -109.06
C ILE A 29 76.71 50.75 -107.69
N GLU A 30 77.69 51.66 -107.63
CA GLU A 30 78.25 52.18 -106.38
C GLU A 30 77.17 52.86 -105.51
N SER A 31 76.26 53.62 -106.13
CA SER A 31 75.13 54.25 -105.44
C SER A 31 74.12 53.21 -104.91
N ASN A 32 73.77 52.21 -105.72
CA ASN A 32 72.87 51.12 -105.30
C ASN A 32 73.48 50.24 -104.19
N ILE A 33 74.80 50.02 -104.23
CA ILE A 33 75.55 49.33 -103.17
C ILE A 33 75.50 50.15 -101.87
N LEU A 34 75.66 51.48 -101.96
CA LEU A 34 75.58 52.36 -100.79
C LEU A 34 74.19 52.31 -100.16
N HIS A 35 73.12 52.45 -100.94
CA HIS A 35 71.74 52.34 -100.45
C HIS A 35 71.48 50.96 -99.84
N SER A 36 71.95 49.88 -100.47
CA SER A 36 71.79 48.52 -99.94
C SER A 36 72.50 48.36 -98.59
N LYS A 37 73.69 48.95 -98.42
CA LYS A 37 74.40 48.97 -97.12
C LYS A 37 73.62 49.73 -96.06
N GLU A 38 73.14 50.93 -96.36
CA GLU A 38 72.35 51.72 -95.41
C GLU A 38 71.07 50.98 -94.99
N SER A 39 70.37 50.36 -95.93
CA SER A 39 69.20 49.52 -95.62
C SER A 39 69.57 48.32 -94.75
N ILE A 40 70.71 47.66 -95.00
CA ILE A 40 71.19 46.55 -94.17
C ILE A 40 71.48 47.03 -92.74
N ASP A 41 72.12 48.19 -92.59
CA ASP A 41 72.45 48.77 -91.28
C ASP A 41 71.18 49.14 -90.51
N GLU A 42 70.19 49.78 -91.14
CA GLU A 42 68.88 50.03 -90.53
C GLU A 42 68.19 48.75 -90.10
N THR A 43 68.26 47.69 -90.92
CA THR A 43 67.65 46.40 -90.61
C THR A 43 68.35 45.72 -89.43
N ASN A 44 69.68 45.83 -89.35
CA ASN A 44 70.45 45.34 -88.20
C ASN A 44 70.11 46.09 -86.91
N ILE A 45 69.95 47.41 -86.96
CA ILE A 45 69.52 48.20 -85.79
C ILE A 45 68.14 47.75 -85.31
N LYS A 46 67.17 47.60 -86.23
CA LYS A 46 65.82 47.10 -85.90
C LYS A 46 65.87 45.68 -85.32
N LYS A 47 66.67 44.79 -85.91
CA LYS A 47 66.87 43.42 -85.42
C LYS A 47 67.41 43.40 -83.99
N ASN A 48 68.42 44.22 -83.68
CA ASN A 48 68.99 44.29 -82.33
C ASN A 48 67.95 44.79 -81.32
N LYS A 49 67.18 45.83 -81.67
CA LYS A 49 66.10 46.32 -80.81
C LYS A 49 65.03 45.26 -80.52
N ILE A 50 64.63 44.49 -81.54
CA ILE A 50 63.69 43.38 -81.37
C ILE A 50 64.29 42.29 -80.47
N ASN A 51 65.59 42.02 -80.57
CA ASN A 51 66.27 41.06 -79.71
C ASN A 51 66.26 41.52 -78.24
N ASP A 52 66.54 42.80 -77.98
CA ASP A 52 66.48 43.37 -76.62
C ASP A 52 65.05 43.29 -76.03
N ASP A 53 64.03 43.63 -76.84
CA ASP A 53 62.63 43.52 -76.43
C ASP A 53 62.22 42.06 -76.15
N LEU A 54 62.75 41.10 -76.93
CA LEU A 54 62.54 39.66 -76.72
C LEU A 54 63.13 39.17 -75.39
N GLU A 55 64.34 39.62 -75.03
CA GLU A 55 64.97 39.26 -73.76
C GLU A 55 64.16 39.78 -72.57
N ILE A 56 63.64 41.01 -72.66
CA ILE A 56 62.75 41.57 -71.63
C ILE A 56 61.48 40.73 -71.50
N LEU A 57 60.83 40.42 -72.63
CA LEU A 57 59.57 39.67 -72.66
C LEU A 57 59.77 38.25 -72.11
N ASP A 58 60.87 37.57 -72.44
CA ASP A 58 61.20 36.26 -71.86
C ASP A 58 61.43 36.35 -70.35
N SER A 59 62.06 37.43 -69.87
CA SER A 59 62.24 37.66 -68.43
C SER A 59 60.91 37.85 -67.69
N GLU A 60 59.96 38.59 -68.28
CA GLU A 60 58.63 38.81 -67.73
C GLU A 60 57.79 37.54 -67.76
N ARG A 61 57.83 36.79 -68.88
CA ARG A 61 57.15 35.50 -69.02
C ARG A 61 57.62 34.51 -67.95
N ASN A 62 58.92 34.47 -67.66
CA ASN A 62 59.46 33.62 -66.61
C ASN A 62 58.97 34.02 -65.22
N LYS A 63 58.84 35.32 -64.92
CA LYS A 63 58.21 35.79 -63.67
C LYS A 63 56.74 35.39 -63.57
N ILE A 64 55.97 35.53 -64.65
CA ILE A 64 54.56 35.13 -64.67
C ILE A 64 54.43 33.62 -64.45
N LEU A 65 55.28 32.80 -65.07
CA LEU A 65 55.29 31.35 -64.88
C LEU A 65 55.59 30.95 -63.42
N THR A 66 56.53 31.64 -62.77
CA THR A 66 56.86 31.35 -61.36
C THR A 66 55.71 31.76 -60.43
N GLU A 67 55.10 32.93 -60.65
CA GLU A 67 53.93 33.39 -59.90
C GLU A 67 52.72 32.46 -60.11
N GLN A 68 52.49 31.99 -61.33
CA GLN A 68 51.43 31.03 -61.65
C GLN A 68 51.64 29.70 -60.91
N SER A 69 52.88 29.21 -60.84
CA SER A 69 53.22 28.01 -60.08
C SER A 69 52.93 28.17 -58.59
N VAL A 70 53.37 29.29 -58.00
CA VAL A 70 53.10 29.62 -56.58
C VAL A 70 51.59 29.72 -56.31
N ALA A 71 50.84 30.36 -57.20
CA ALA A 71 49.39 30.46 -57.09
C ALA A 71 48.70 29.08 -57.16
N ALA A 72 49.16 28.21 -58.06
CA ALA A 72 48.65 26.84 -58.18
C ALA A 72 48.93 26.01 -56.92
N SER A 73 50.13 26.12 -56.34
CA SER A 73 50.47 25.46 -55.07
C SER A 73 49.57 25.95 -53.92
N LYS A 74 49.40 27.27 -53.77
CA LYS A 74 48.50 27.84 -52.74
C LYS A 74 47.05 27.38 -52.92
N LYS A 75 46.56 27.32 -54.15
CA LYS A 75 45.22 26.81 -54.45
C LYS A 75 45.06 25.35 -53.98
N SER A 76 46.03 24.49 -54.30
CA SER A 76 46.02 23.09 -53.86
C SER A 76 46.00 22.95 -52.34
N GLU A 77 46.79 23.75 -51.62
CA GLU A 77 46.77 23.79 -50.15
C GLU A 77 45.39 24.19 -49.60
N ILE A 78 44.75 25.21 -50.18
CA ILE A 78 43.42 25.66 -49.79
C ILE A 78 42.38 24.57 -50.07
N ASP A 79 42.41 23.94 -51.25
CA ASP A 79 41.49 22.87 -51.61
C ASP A 79 41.58 21.68 -50.63
N ASN A 80 42.79 21.34 -50.19
CA ASN A 80 43.00 20.31 -49.17
C ASN A 80 42.45 20.72 -47.79
N LYS A 81 42.61 21.99 -47.40
CA LYS A 81 42.00 22.50 -46.16
C LYS A 81 40.48 22.48 -46.22
N ILE A 82 39.89 22.82 -47.36
CA ILE A 82 38.43 22.77 -47.57
C ILE A 82 37.93 21.33 -47.42
N LYS A 83 38.62 20.35 -48.01
CA LYS A 83 38.27 18.93 -47.84
C LYS A 83 38.32 18.50 -46.37
N LEU A 84 39.41 18.81 -45.67
CA LEU A 84 39.55 18.47 -44.26
C LEU A 84 38.44 19.09 -43.39
N LEU A 85 38.13 20.38 -43.60
CA LEU A 85 37.05 21.07 -42.90
C LEU A 85 35.67 20.47 -43.22
N SER A 86 35.45 20.05 -44.46
CA SER A 86 34.22 19.38 -44.87
C SER A 86 34.06 18.02 -44.19
N ASP A 87 35.12 17.25 -44.06
CA ASP A 87 35.11 15.95 -43.38
C ASP A 87 34.83 16.13 -41.88
N GLN A 88 35.51 17.09 -41.23
CA GLN A 88 35.27 17.45 -39.83
C GLN A 88 33.84 17.94 -39.59
N LEU A 89 33.27 18.73 -40.51
CA LEU A 89 31.89 19.19 -40.42
C LEU A 89 30.89 18.01 -40.50
N ASN A 90 31.14 17.05 -41.39
CA ASN A 90 30.29 15.87 -41.49
C ASN A 90 30.38 14.99 -40.24
N GLU A 91 31.58 14.78 -39.71
CA GLU A 91 31.78 13.98 -38.49
C GLU A 91 31.10 14.63 -37.28
N THR A 92 31.25 15.95 -37.12
CA THR A 92 30.60 16.70 -36.04
C THR A 92 29.08 16.69 -36.17
N LYS A 93 28.53 16.77 -37.39
CA LYS A 93 27.10 16.64 -37.64
C LYS A 93 26.55 15.27 -37.25
N LEU A 94 27.26 14.20 -37.58
CA LEU A 94 26.88 12.83 -37.17
C LEU A 94 26.91 12.67 -35.64
N LYS A 95 27.95 13.19 -34.98
CA LYS A 95 28.05 13.20 -33.51
C LYS A 95 26.91 13.98 -32.88
N LEU A 96 26.55 15.15 -33.44
CA LEU A 96 25.42 15.95 -32.97
C LEU A 96 24.11 15.19 -33.07
N SER A 97 23.80 14.59 -34.22
CA SER A 97 22.56 13.81 -34.39
C SER A 97 22.48 12.62 -33.43
N LYS A 98 23.61 11.98 -33.12
CA LYS A 98 23.65 10.90 -32.12
C LYS A 98 23.31 11.43 -30.72
N VAL A 99 23.91 12.55 -30.32
CA VAL A 99 23.66 13.18 -29.01
C VAL A 99 22.21 13.68 -28.91
N GLU A 100 21.63 14.20 -29.99
CA GLU A 100 20.22 14.62 -30.03
C GLU A 100 19.27 13.44 -29.81
N ASN A 101 19.53 12.29 -30.46
CA ASN A 101 18.75 11.07 -30.24
C ASN A 101 18.89 10.56 -28.80
N GLU A 102 20.10 10.53 -28.25
CA GLU A 102 20.35 10.11 -26.85
C GLU A 102 19.64 11.05 -25.85
N LYS A 103 19.57 12.34 -26.15
CA LYS A 103 18.82 13.33 -25.37
C LYS A 103 17.32 13.06 -25.40
N GLU A 104 16.76 12.79 -26.58
CA GLU A 104 15.33 12.49 -26.73
C GLU A 104 14.94 11.19 -26.01
N GLU A 105 15.75 10.14 -26.15
CA GLU A 105 15.56 8.89 -25.40
C GLU A 105 15.60 9.12 -23.88
N SER A 106 16.56 9.94 -23.42
CA SER A 106 16.66 10.32 -22.01
C SER A 106 15.43 11.09 -21.52
N GLN A 107 14.87 11.99 -22.33
CA GLN A 107 13.63 12.71 -22.01
C GLN A 107 12.43 11.78 -21.89
N ILE A 108 12.30 10.79 -22.78
CA ILE A 108 11.24 9.77 -22.70
C ILE A 108 11.37 8.97 -21.40
N LYS A 109 12.58 8.54 -21.03
CA LYS A 109 12.84 7.82 -19.77
C LYS A 109 12.51 8.67 -18.55
N ILE A 110 12.87 9.94 -18.55
CA ILE A 110 12.54 10.88 -17.46
C ILE A 110 11.02 11.00 -17.31
N LYS A 111 10.29 11.19 -18.42
CA LYS A 111 8.83 11.29 -18.39
C LYS A 111 8.18 10.02 -17.83
N SER A 112 8.58 8.85 -18.33
CA SER A 112 8.06 7.57 -17.83
C SER A 112 8.34 7.35 -16.33
N ASN A 113 9.54 7.72 -15.86
CA ASN A 113 9.87 7.63 -14.44
C ASN A 113 9.09 8.64 -13.60
N SER A 114 8.83 9.84 -14.11
CA SER A 114 8.00 10.84 -13.45
C SER A 114 6.56 10.35 -13.29
N ASP A 115 5.99 9.73 -14.32
CA ASP A 115 4.63 9.18 -14.28
C ASP A 115 4.54 8.06 -13.23
N LYS A 116 5.51 7.12 -13.22
CA LYS A 116 5.61 6.06 -12.20
C LYS A 116 5.76 6.61 -10.78
N LEU A 117 6.53 7.69 -10.60
CA LEU A 117 6.70 8.33 -9.30
C LEU A 117 5.35 8.87 -8.81
N SER A 118 4.61 9.57 -9.65
CA SER A 118 3.27 10.08 -9.34
C SER A 118 2.31 8.95 -8.93
N ASP A 119 2.31 7.84 -9.66
CA ASP A 119 1.49 6.66 -9.31
C ASP A 119 1.86 6.08 -7.94
N LEU A 120 3.16 5.99 -7.63
CA LEU A 120 3.64 5.53 -6.33
C LEU A 120 3.25 6.49 -5.20
N GLU A 121 3.31 7.81 -5.42
CA GLU A 121 2.88 8.81 -4.45
C GLU A 121 1.39 8.68 -4.14
N GLN A 122 0.55 8.47 -5.17
CA GLN A 122 -0.88 8.20 -4.99
C GLN A 122 -1.11 6.89 -4.21
N ALA A 123 -0.36 5.83 -4.53
CA ALA A 123 -0.45 4.57 -3.80
C ALA A 123 -0.08 4.74 -2.32
N ILE A 124 0.98 5.50 -2.01
CA ILE A 124 1.37 5.83 -0.62
C ILE A 124 0.26 6.58 0.11
N MET A 125 -0.38 7.55 -0.55
CA MET A 125 -1.51 8.27 0.03
C MET A 125 -2.66 7.32 0.36
N THR A 126 -3.05 6.45 -0.58
CA THR A 126 -4.11 5.46 -0.32
C THR A 126 -3.75 4.51 0.81
N PHE A 127 -2.52 4.01 0.87
CA PHE A 127 -2.08 3.14 1.97
C PHE A 127 -2.06 3.86 3.32
N SER A 128 -1.68 5.13 3.36
CA SER A 128 -1.75 5.95 4.57
C SER A 128 -3.19 6.05 5.09
N THR A 129 -4.16 6.28 4.20
CA THR A 129 -5.59 6.32 4.59
C THR A 129 -6.09 4.95 5.08
N LEU A 130 -5.69 3.86 4.43
CA LEU A 130 -6.03 2.51 4.85
C LEU A 130 -5.44 2.17 6.23
N LYS A 131 -4.19 2.58 6.48
CA LYS A 131 -3.52 2.42 7.77
C LYS A 131 -4.31 3.10 8.88
N LEU A 132 -4.68 4.37 8.71
CA LEU A 132 -5.46 5.11 9.70
C LEU A 132 -6.82 4.44 9.99
N ARG A 133 -7.48 3.94 8.93
CA ARG A 133 -8.74 3.20 9.07
C ARG A 133 -8.56 1.90 9.86
N LEU A 134 -7.46 1.17 9.61
CA LEU A 134 -7.12 -0.05 10.32
C LEU A 134 -6.83 0.24 11.80
N GLU A 135 -6.07 1.29 12.10
CA GLU A 135 -5.76 1.72 13.47
C GLU A 135 -7.04 2.08 14.24
N SER A 136 -7.99 2.79 13.61
CA SER A 136 -9.30 3.07 14.20
C SER A 136 -10.08 1.78 14.50
N MET A 137 -10.07 0.81 13.57
CA MET A 137 -10.74 -0.49 13.77
C MET A 137 -10.13 -1.28 14.92
N ILE A 138 -8.80 -1.30 15.03
CA ILE A 138 -8.07 -1.94 16.14
C ILE A 138 -8.45 -1.28 17.47
N ASN A 139 -8.49 0.05 17.53
CA ASN A 139 -8.89 0.78 18.74
C ASN A 139 -10.33 0.46 19.16
N ASN A 140 -11.26 0.41 18.21
CA ASN A 140 -12.64 0.05 18.47
C ASN A 140 -12.77 -1.39 18.98
N HIS A 141 -12.09 -2.35 18.35
CA HIS A 141 -12.08 -3.74 18.80
C HIS A 141 -11.47 -3.90 20.19
N ASN A 142 -10.38 -3.19 20.48
CA ASN A 142 -9.78 -3.18 21.81
C ASN A 142 -10.75 -2.63 22.88
N ALA A 143 -11.49 -1.57 22.57
CA ALA A 143 -12.53 -1.05 23.45
C ALA A 143 -13.63 -2.08 23.70
N SER A 144 -14.15 -2.72 22.65
CA SER A 144 -15.16 -3.78 22.78
C SER A 144 -14.64 -4.99 23.58
N ILE A 145 -13.38 -5.40 23.38
CA ILE A 145 -12.76 -6.48 24.16
C ILE A 145 -12.69 -6.10 25.64
N SER A 146 -12.30 -4.87 25.96
CA SER A 146 -12.25 -4.37 27.34
C SER A 146 -13.64 -4.39 27.99
N GLU A 147 -14.66 -3.93 27.26
CA GLU A 147 -16.05 -3.96 27.72
C GLU A 147 -16.52 -5.40 27.98
N LEU A 148 -16.30 -6.32 27.04
CA LEU A 148 -16.65 -7.73 27.17
C LEU A 148 -15.96 -8.38 28.37
N LYS A 149 -14.66 -8.10 28.58
CA LYS A 149 -13.93 -8.55 29.78
C LYS A 149 -14.58 -8.05 31.07
N SER A 150 -14.97 -6.78 31.12
CA SER A 150 -15.67 -6.20 32.27
C SER A 150 -17.02 -6.88 32.53
N ARG A 151 -17.75 -7.23 31.46
CA ARG A 151 -19.04 -7.89 31.54
C ARG A 151 -18.91 -9.35 32.01
N ILE A 152 -17.90 -10.07 31.51
CA ILE A 152 -17.56 -11.42 31.99
C ILE A 152 -17.22 -11.40 33.48
N SER A 153 -16.40 -10.44 33.93
CA SER A 153 -16.07 -10.28 35.35
C SER A 153 -17.31 -10.04 36.22
N LYS A 154 -18.22 -9.16 35.78
CA LYS A 154 -19.51 -8.91 36.46
C LYS A 154 -20.41 -10.15 36.50
N LEU A 155 -20.43 -10.96 35.44
CA LEU A 155 -21.20 -12.21 35.42
C LEU A 155 -20.60 -13.27 36.33
N ASN A 156 -19.27 -13.39 36.37
CA ASN A 156 -18.59 -14.30 37.28
C ASN A 156 -18.83 -13.96 38.75
N SER A 157 -18.80 -12.67 39.12
CA SER A 157 -19.11 -12.26 40.49
C SER A 157 -20.57 -12.54 40.86
N LYS A 158 -21.52 -12.32 39.94
CA LYS A 158 -22.91 -12.73 40.13
C LYS A 158 -23.05 -14.24 40.30
N LYS A 159 -22.40 -15.03 39.45
CA LYS A 159 -22.40 -16.50 39.53
C LYS A 159 -21.89 -16.99 40.89
N SER A 160 -20.79 -16.41 41.38
CA SER A 160 -20.25 -16.77 42.71
C SER A 160 -21.23 -16.45 43.83
N LYS A 161 -21.90 -15.28 43.79
CA LYS A 161 -22.94 -14.93 44.76
C LYS A 161 -24.09 -15.94 44.74
N THR A 162 -24.64 -16.22 43.56
CA THR A 162 -25.75 -17.18 43.44
C THR A 162 -25.37 -18.60 43.87
N LEU A 163 -24.10 -18.98 43.73
CA LEU A 163 -23.61 -20.29 44.17
C LEU A 163 -23.53 -20.35 45.70
N ASN A 164 -23.00 -19.29 46.33
CA ASN A 164 -23.00 -19.17 47.80
C ASN A 164 -24.44 -19.15 48.36
N ASP A 165 -25.34 -18.40 47.74
CA ASP A 165 -26.76 -18.35 48.13
C ASP A 165 -27.40 -19.75 48.03
N LEU A 166 -27.04 -20.54 47.01
CA LEU A 166 -27.53 -21.91 46.83
C LEU A 166 -26.99 -22.85 47.90
N GLU A 167 -25.71 -22.75 48.26
CA GLU A 167 -25.12 -23.51 49.37
C GLU A 167 -25.80 -23.17 50.71
N GLU A 168 -26.11 -21.89 50.97
CA GLU A 168 -26.85 -21.49 52.18
C GLU A 168 -28.28 -22.05 52.18
N LEU A 169 -28.97 -22.01 51.04
CA LEU A 169 -30.30 -22.61 50.90
C LEU A 169 -30.27 -24.12 51.11
N ASP A 170 -29.23 -24.81 50.66
CA ASP A 170 -29.05 -26.25 50.87
C ASP A 170 -28.88 -26.57 52.38
N LEU A 171 -28.10 -25.76 53.10
CA LEU A 171 -27.98 -25.88 54.57
C LEU A 171 -29.31 -25.62 55.29
N ILE A 172 -30.08 -24.63 54.84
CA ILE A 172 -31.41 -24.34 55.39
C ILE A 172 -32.35 -25.50 55.10
N LEU A 173 -32.30 -26.06 53.89
CA LEU A 173 -33.11 -27.21 53.48
C LEU A 173 -32.78 -28.44 54.33
N GLU A 174 -31.50 -28.73 54.57
CA GLU A 174 -31.07 -29.85 55.41
C GLU A 174 -31.58 -29.70 56.85
N LYS A 175 -31.41 -28.50 57.45
CA LYS A 175 -31.94 -28.19 58.80
C LYS A 175 -33.45 -28.33 58.87
N SER A 176 -34.16 -27.81 57.86
CA SER A 176 -35.61 -27.86 57.78
C SER A 176 -36.12 -29.29 57.60
N SER A 177 -35.46 -30.09 56.77
CA SER A 177 -35.76 -31.51 56.57
C SER A 177 -35.54 -32.31 57.85
N LYS A 178 -34.43 -32.07 58.56
CA LYS A 178 -34.16 -32.70 59.86
C LYS A 178 -35.22 -32.33 60.90
N ALA A 179 -35.60 -31.05 60.97
CA ALA A 179 -36.67 -30.60 61.86
C ALA A 179 -38.01 -31.24 61.50
N ALA A 180 -38.37 -31.30 60.21
CA ALA A 180 -39.59 -31.95 59.74
C ALA A 180 -39.62 -33.44 60.10
N ALA A 181 -38.51 -34.16 59.92
CA ALA A 181 -38.37 -35.55 60.33
C ALA A 181 -38.51 -35.72 61.86
N GLN A 182 -37.95 -34.80 62.66
CA GLN A 182 -38.11 -34.78 64.12
C GLN A 182 -39.58 -34.53 64.53
N TYR A 183 -40.27 -33.60 63.88
CA TYR A 183 -41.69 -33.36 64.14
C TYR A 183 -42.55 -34.55 63.70
N ASP A 184 -42.27 -35.15 62.55
CA ASP A 184 -43.00 -36.32 62.06
C ASP A 184 -42.82 -37.52 63.00
N THR A 185 -41.60 -37.77 63.48
CA THR A 185 -41.35 -38.80 64.51
C THR A 185 -42.05 -38.48 65.83
N LYS A 186 -42.04 -37.22 66.29
CA LYS A 186 -42.77 -36.80 67.51
C LYS A 186 -44.28 -36.93 67.36
N ILE A 187 -44.84 -36.61 66.20
CA ILE A 187 -46.27 -36.79 65.91
C ILE A 187 -46.60 -38.28 65.88
N LYS A 188 -45.77 -39.12 65.23
CA LYS A 188 -45.94 -40.57 65.21
C LYS A 188 -45.88 -41.19 66.61
N THR A 189 -44.94 -40.77 67.47
CA THR A 189 -44.83 -41.29 68.83
C THR A 189 -46.02 -40.88 69.69
N VAL A 190 -46.45 -39.62 69.61
CA VAL A 190 -47.66 -39.14 70.30
C VAL A 190 -48.90 -39.88 69.81
N LYS A 191 -49.06 -40.07 68.49
CA LYS A 191 -50.20 -40.83 67.93
C LYS A 191 -50.17 -42.32 68.30
N GLY A 192 -49.00 -42.95 68.34
CA GLY A 192 -48.86 -44.39 68.52
C GLY A 192 -48.78 -44.85 69.98
N ILE A 193 -48.05 -44.13 70.83
CA ILE A 193 -47.81 -44.49 72.25
C ILE A 193 -48.85 -43.84 73.17
N MET A 194 -49.29 -42.61 72.83
CA MET A 194 -50.24 -41.81 73.61
C MET A 194 -51.57 -41.69 72.87
N HIS A 195 -52.05 -42.77 72.24
CA HIS A 195 -53.22 -42.72 71.36
C HIS A 195 -54.48 -42.20 72.06
N GLU A 196 -54.64 -42.50 73.35
CA GLU A 196 -55.72 -42.01 74.20
C GLU A 196 -55.48 -40.54 74.58
N ASP A 197 -54.32 -40.20 75.15
CA ASP A 197 -54.03 -38.83 75.59
C ASP A 197 -54.00 -37.83 74.42
N TYR A 198 -53.54 -38.25 73.23
CA TYR A 198 -53.56 -37.45 72.00
C TYR A 198 -54.99 -37.18 71.53
N THR A 199 -55.86 -38.19 71.59
CA THR A 199 -57.26 -38.07 71.16
C THR A 199 -58.04 -37.20 72.15
N VAL A 200 -57.82 -37.38 73.46
CA VAL A 200 -58.34 -36.48 74.50
C VAL A 200 -57.87 -35.05 74.27
N ALA A 201 -56.57 -34.82 74.08
CA ALA A 201 -56.05 -33.47 73.86
C ALA A 201 -56.61 -32.83 72.58
N LYS A 202 -56.76 -33.59 71.49
CA LYS A 202 -57.28 -33.07 70.21
C LYS A 202 -58.78 -32.79 70.25
N LEU A 203 -59.53 -33.53 71.06
CA LEU A 203 -60.95 -33.27 71.31
C LEU A 203 -61.15 -32.12 72.30
N LYS A 204 -60.25 -31.97 73.28
CA LYS A 204 -60.26 -30.87 74.26
C LYS A 204 -59.91 -29.50 73.64
N GLU A 205 -59.17 -29.46 72.53
CA GLU A 205 -58.92 -28.21 71.77
C GLU A 205 -60.21 -27.51 71.31
N ASP A 206 -61.25 -28.30 71.03
CA ASP A 206 -62.58 -27.82 70.62
C ASP A 206 -63.65 -28.13 71.71
N SER A 207 -63.27 -28.23 72.99
CA SER A 207 -64.14 -28.71 74.10
C SER A 207 -65.49 -28.00 74.16
N ASP A 208 -65.47 -26.68 74.03
CA ASP A 208 -66.65 -25.82 74.19
C ASP A 208 -67.64 -25.98 73.03
N LYS A 209 -67.14 -26.32 71.84
CA LYS A 209 -67.98 -26.56 70.65
C LYS A 209 -68.56 -27.96 70.62
N LEU A 210 -67.84 -28.91 71.22
CA LEU A 210 -68.20 -30.32 71.24
C LEU A 210 -69.09 -30.68 72.43
N GLY A 211 -69.32 -29.75 73.37
CA GLY A 211 -70.15 -30.00 74.56
C GLY A 211 -69.49 -30.96 75.55
N ILE A 212 -68.16 -30.93 75.65
CA ILE A 212 -67.40 -31.77 76.57
C ILE A 212 -67.40 -31.13 77.96
N GLU A 213 -67.94 -31.82 78.97
CA GLU A 213 -68.03 -31.30 80.34
C GLU A 213 -66.72 -31.46 81.12
N GLY A 214 -65.93 -32.49 80.79
CA GLY A 214 -64.66 -32.78 81.46
C GLY A 214 -64.23 -34.22 81.26
N LEU A 215 -63.13 -34.61 81.90
CA LEU A 215 -62.73 -36.02 82.00
C LEU A 215 -63.23 -36.62 83.32
N VAL A 216 -63.45 -37.93 83.35
CA VAL A 216 -63.93 -38.61 84.57
C VAL A 216 -62.98 -38.42 85.75
N TYR A 217 -61.66 -38.45 85.52
CA TYR A 217 -60.64 -38.10 86.51
C TYR A 217 -60.83 -36.69 87.11
N GLU A 218 -61.32 -35.73 86.34
CA GLU A 218 -61.54 -34.34 86.79
C GLU A 218 -62.85 -34.21 87.60
N MET A 219 -63.75 -35.19 87.52
CA MET A 219 -65.09 -35.14 88.12
C MET A 219 -65.25 -35.97 89.41
N ILE A 220 -64.30 -36.86 89.71
CA ILE A 220 -64.35 -37.70 90.89
C ILE A 220 -63.12 -37.47 91.77
N SER A 221 -63.30 -37.54 93.09
CA SER A 221 -62.23 -37.35 94.08
C SER A 221 -62.08 -38.58 94.97
N TRP A 222 -60.84 -38.98 95.28
CA TRP A 222 -60.55 -40.11 96.16
C TRP A 222 -59.41 -39.79 97.14
N ASP A 223 -59.35 -40.53 98.24
CA ASP A 223 -58.24 -40.43 99.20
C ASP A 223 -56.95 -41.01 98.64
N LYS A 224 -55.83 -40.32 98.89
CA LYS A 224 -54.49 -40.64 98.34
C LYS A 224 -54.04 -42.08 98.59
N GLN A 225 -54.44 -42.68 99.71
CA GLN A 225 -54.12 -44.07 100.05
C GLN A 225 -54.70 -45.10 99.07
N TYR A 226 -55.77 -44.74 98.34
CA TYR A 226 -56.43 -45.60 97.36
C TYR A 226 -56.10 -45.21 95.91
N GLU A 227 -55.30 -44.16 95.67
CA GLU A 227 -55.03 -43.63 94.33
C GLU A 227 -54.53 -44.69 93.35
N ARG A 228 -53.55 -45.50 93.76
CA ARG A 228 -53.04 -46.58 92.89
C ARG A 228 -54.08 -47.67 92.62
N SER A 229 -54.89 -48.01 93.62
CA SER A 229 -55.93 -49.02 93.50
C SER A 229 -57.08 -48.53 92.62
N VAL A 230 -57.49 -47.27 92.79
CA VAL A 230 -58.51 -46.62 91.96
C VAL A 230 -58.01 -46.55 90.53
N LEU A 231 -56.84 -45.95 90.27
CA LEU A 231 -56.28 -45.83 88.91
C LEU A 231 -56.07 -47.18 88.20
N ALA A 232 -55.73 -48.24 88.94
CA ALA A 232 -55.55 -49.58 88.38
C ALA A 232 -56.88 -50.25 88.02
N VAL A 233 -57.93 -50.10 88.84
CA VAL A 233 -59.26 -50.67 88.59
C VAL A 233 -60.05 -49.82 87.59
N SER A 234 -59.77 -48.51 87.55
CA SER A 234 -60.42 -47.57 86.67
C SER A 234 -59.64 -47.28 85.40
N SER A 235 -58.57 -48.00 85.10
CA SER A 235 -57.69 -47.75 83.94
C SER A 235 -58.48 -47.58 82.64
N ASP A 236 -59.55 -48.36 82.50
CA ASP A 236 -60.33 -48.44 81.27
C ASP A 236 -61.31 -47.26 81.10
N TRP A 237 -61.71 -46.57 82.17
CA TRP A 237 -62.77 -45.55 82.13
C TRP A 237 -62.39 -44.20 82.76
N ILE A 238 -61.33 -44.14 83.56
CA ILE A 238 -60.91 -42.91 84.27
C ILE A 238 -60.51 -41.77 83.33
N LYS A 239 -60.09 -42.10 82.11
CA LYS A 239 -59.73 -41.16 81.03
C LYS A 239 -60.88 -40.90 80.06
N ALA A 240 -62.08 -41.42 80.32
CA ALA A 240 -63.20 -41.19 79.44
C ALA A 240 -63.64 -39.72 79.47
N ILE A 241 -64.12 -39.24 78.33
CA ILE A 241 -64.71 -37.92 78.20
C ILE A 241 -66.16 -37.98 78.67
N VAL A 242 -66.54 -37.01 79.52
CA VAL A 242 -67.89 -36.83 80.03
C VAL A 242 -68.63 -35.81 79.16
N VAL A 243 -69.85 -36.18 78.81
CA VAL A 243 -70.69 -35.54 77.80
C VAL A 243 -72.13 -35.53 78.34
N PRO A 244 -72.91 -34.46 78.15
CA PRO A 244 -74.21 -34.27 78.79
C PRO A 244 -75.30 -35.22 78.25
N ASP A 245 -75.23 -35.59 76.97
CA ASP A 245 -76.26 -36.39 76.33
C ASP A 245 -75.73 -37.29 75.20
N PHE A 246 -76.55 -38.28 74.81
CA PHE A 246 -76.15 -39.25 73.79
C PHE A 246 -75.96 -38.61 72.40
N ALA A 247 -76.65 -37.51 72.10
CA ALA A 247 -76.52 -36.85 70.79
C ALA A 247 -75.16 -36.13 70.66
N THR A 248 -74.68 -35.48 71.73
CA THR A 248 -73.33 -34.89 71.75
C THR A 248 -72.25 -35.98 71.70
N LEU A 249 -72.45 -37.14 72.33
CA LEU A 249 -71.52 -38.27 72.23
C LEU A 249 -71.37 -38.76 70.78
N LEU A 250 -72.48 -38.93 70.07
CA LEU A 250 -72.49 -39.29 68.65
C LEU A 250 -71.77 -38.25 67.78
N GLY A 251 -72.00 -36.95 68.04
CA GLY A 251 -71.30 -35.86 67.36
C GLY A 251 -69.79 -35.90 67.58
N ILE A 252 -69.34 -36.14 68.81
CA ILE A 252 -67.91 -36.28 69.14
C ILE A 252 -67.31 -37.51 68.45
N ALA A 253 -68.03 -38.64 68.42
CA ALA A 253 -67.57 -39.86 67.77
C ALA A 253 -67.44 -39.69 66.25
N GLU A 254 -68.35 -38.94 65.61
CA GLU A 254 -68.27 -38.60 64.20
C GLU A 254 -67.07 -37.69 63.89
N VAL A 255 -66.84 -36.67 64.74
CA VAL A 255 -65.67 -35.78 64.65
C VAL A 255 -64.36 -36.53 64.88
N ALA A 256 -64.32 -37.46 65.82
CA ALA A 256 -63.15 -38.30 66.06
C ALA A 256 -62.85 -39.21 64.85
N ARG A 257 -63.90 -39.77 64.23
CA ARG A 257 -63.77 -40.56 63.00
C ARG A 257 -63.34 -39.72 61.80
N SER A 258 -63.89 -38.51 61.62
CA SER A 258 -63.51 -37.62 60.51
C SER A 258 -62.06 -37.14 60.65
N LYS A 259 -61.57 -36.98 61.88
CA LYS A 259 -60.17 -36.61 62.18
C LYS A 259 -59.22 -37.82 62.25
N ASN A 260 -59.68 -39.04 61.93
CA ASN A 260 -58.91 -40.30 62.01
C ASN A 260 -58.19 -40.50 63.36
N LEU A 261 -58.88 -40.20 64.47
CA LEU A 261 -58.33 -40.37 65.80
C LEU A 261 -58.47 -41.84 66.27
N PRO A 262 -57.48 -42.37 67.03
CA PRO A 262 -57.59 -43.69 67.68
C PRO A 262 -58.83 -43.85 68.55
N LYS A 263 -59.29 -45.10 68.74
CA LYS A 263 -60.47 -45.41 69.56
C LYS A 263 -60.27 -44.99 71.02
N MET A 264 -61.30 -44.39 71.62
CA MET A 264 -61.37 -44.08 73.05
C MET A 264 -62.72 -44.50 73.62
N GLN A 265 -62.81 -44.56 74.95
CA GLN A 265 -64.04 -44.84 75.69
C GLN A 265 -64.73 -43.52 76.09
N PHE A 266 -66.06 -43.49 75.99
CA PHE A 266 -66.90 -42.35 76.37
C PHE A 266 -67.79 -42.76 77.54
N GLN A 267 -68.05 -41.85 78.49
CA GLN A 267 -68.91 -42.12 79.65
C GLN A 267 -70.01 -41.06 79.70
N ASN A 268 -71.27 -41.50 79.74
CA ASN A 268 -72.43 -40.61 79.74
C ASN A 268 -72.76 -40.20 81.18
N SER A 269 -72.99 -38.91 81.41
CA SER A 269 -73.53 -38.41 82.68
C SER A 269 -75.04 -38.66 82.72
N ASN A 270 -75.46 -39.83 83.22
CA ASN A 270 -76.86 -40.04 83.58
C ASN A 270 -77.17 -39.41 84.94
#